data_AF-A0A242L9U6-F1
#
_entry.id   AF-A0A242L9U6-F1
#
_cell.length_a   1.000
_cell.length_b   1.000
_cell.length_c   1.000
_cell.angle_alpha   90.00
_cell.angle_beta   90.00
_cell.angle_gamma   90.00
#
_symmetry.space_group_name_H-M   'P 1'
#
loop_
_entity.id
_entity.type
_entity.pdbx_description
1 polymer ?
#
loop_
_entity_poly.entity_id
_entity_poly.type
_entity_poly.pdbx_seq_one_letter_code
_entity_poly.pdbx_strand_id
1 'polypeptide(L)'
;MPRVEVSYDTQEIPNRLTLMAKKKGYKSREEYLRDVLTKVAYEEYESEASALYRQSLEKVVQGLQAVYNTLLLNAELGLLKMPTEKIEREESSDGKNKA
;
A
#
# COMPACT_ATOMS: atom_id res chain seq x y z
N MET A 1 11.68 29.81 -7.62
CA MET A 1 10.85 28.70 -8.16
C MET A 1 11.16 28.53 -9.63
N PRO A 2 11.30 27.29 -10.14
CA PRO A 2 11.46 27.07 -11.57
C PRO A 2 10.23 27.58 -12.33
N ARG A 3 10.46 28.18 -13.49
CA ARG A 3 9.41 28.68 -14.39
C ARG A 3 9.36 27.77 -15.60
N VAL A 4 8.19 27.20 -15.87
CA VAL A 4 7.93 26.36 -17.04
C VAL A 4 7.10 27.19 -18.01
N GLU A 5 7.56 27.29 -19.24
CA GLU A 5 6.81 27.92 -20.34
C GLU A 5 6.27 26.82 -21.25
N VAL A 6 4.96 26.87 -21.49
CA VAL A 6 4.27 25.91 -22.36
C VAL A 6 3.80 26.67 -23.59
N SER A 7 4.34 26.28 -24.73
CA SER A 7 3.92 26.79 -26.04
C SER A 7 2.74 25.98 -26.56
N TYR A 8 1.79 26.66 -27.18
CA TYR A 8 0.63 26.03 -27.82
C TYR A 8 0.60 26.44 -29.28
N ASP A 9 0.31 25.49 -30.16
CA ASP A 9 0.19 25.74 -31.60
C ASP A 9 -1.01 26.65 -31.92
N THR A 10 -2.02 26.65 -31.04
CA THR A 10 -3.21 27.49 -31.15
C THR A 10 -3.64 28.08 -29.80
N GLN A 11 -4.44 29.14 -29.84
CA GLN A 11 -4.98 29.77 -28.62
C GLN A 11 -6.21 29.05 -28.03
N GLU A 12 -6.70 27.97 -28.68
CA GLU A 12 -7.89 27.26 -28.22
C GLU A 12 -7.72 26.71 -26.80
N ILE A 13 -6.62 25.99 -26.56
CA ILE A 13 -6.34 25.37 -25.26
C ILE A 13 -6.09 26.43 -24.17
N PRO A 14 -5.24 27.45 -24.37
CA PRO A 14 -5.11 28.60 -23.47
C PRO A 14 -6.44 29.24 -23.06
N ASN A 15 -7.33 29.46 -24.03
CA ASN A 15 -8.63 30.09 -23.79
C ASN A 15 -9.55 29.20 -22.97
N ARG A 16 -9.61 27.90 -23.29
CA ARG A 16 -10.39 26.92 -22.53
C ARG A 16 -9.88 26.78 -21.09
N LEU A 17 -8.58 26.73 -20.87
CA LEU A 17 -8.00 26.67 -19.53
C LEU A 17 -8.33 27.93 -18.71
N THR A 18 -8.32 29.10 -19.35
CA THR A 18 -8.70 30.36 -18.69
C THR A 18 -10.18 30.38 -18.30
N LEU A 19 -11.05 29.87 -19.18
CA LEU A 19 -12.48 29.71 -18.87
C LEU A 19 -12.71 28.73 -17.71
N MET A 20 -11.99 27.60 -17.71
CA MET A 20 -12.07 26.62 -16.62
C MET A 20 -11.58 27.19 -15.30
N ALA A 21 -10.48 27.94 -15.30
CA ALA A 21 -9.95 28.60 -14.12
C ALA A 21 -11.00 29.54 -13.50
N LYS A 22 -11.61 30.42 -14.32
CA LYS A 22 -12.68 31.31 -13.87
C LYS A 22 -13.89 30.55 -13.33
N LYS A 23 -14.36 29.53 -14.06
CA LYS A 23 -15.52 28.71 -13.66
C LYS A 23 -15.31 28.03 -12.30
N LYS A 24 -14.07 27.66 -11.98
CA LYS A 24 -13.71 27.02 -10.72
C LYS A 24 -13.24 28.00 -9.63
N GLY A 25 -13.31 29.32 -9.89
CA GLY A 25 -13.00 30.36 -8.89
C GLY A 25 -11.52 30.70 -8.72
N TYR A 26 -10.64 30.25 -9.63
CA TYR A 26 -9.22 30.61 -9.59
C TYR A 26 -8.99 32.02 -10.17
N LYS A 27 -7.97 32.72 -9.67
CA LYS A 27 -7.60 34.08 -10.09
C LYS A 27 -6.97 34.08 -11.48
N SER A 28 -6.24 33.03 -11.83
CA SER A 28 -5.62 32.90 -13.15
C SER A 28 -5.54 31.47 -13.64
N ARG A 29 -5.28 31.34 -14.94
CA ARG A 29 -4.96 30.07 -15.59
C ARG A 29 -3.75 29.40 -14.94
N GLU A 30 -2.72 30.17 -14.58
CA GLU A 30 -1.49 29.67 -14.00
C GLU A 30 -1.72 29.12 -12.59
N GLU A 31 -2.56 29.78 -11.79
CA GLU A 31 -2.96 29.28 -10.47
C GLU A 31 -3.72 27.95 -10.60
N TYR A 32 -4.67 27.89 -11.54
CA TYR A 32 -5.41 26.67 -11.85
C TYR A 32 -4.49 25.53 -12.30
N LEU A 33 -3.58 25.80 -13.23
CA LEU A 33 -2.64 24.79 -13.73
C LEU A 33 -1.68 24.31 -12.64
N ARG A 34 -1.21 25.20 -11.77
CA ARG A 34 -0.37 24.80 -10.63
C ARG A 34 -1.10 23.83 -9.71
N ASP A 35 -2.34 24.14 -9.34
CA ASP A 35 -3.12 23.28 -8.45
C ASP A 35 -3.41 21.91 -9.10
N VAL A 36 -3.82 21.90 -10.37
CA VAL A 36 -4.08 20.65 -11.11
C VAL A 36 -2.82 19.80 -11.24
N LEU A 37 -1.70 20.40 -11.67
CA LEU A 37 -0.45 19.66 -11.82
C LEU A 37 0.10 19.17 -10.48
N THR A 38 -0.11 19.93 -9.40
CA THR A 38 0.24 19.50 -8.05
C THR A 38 -0.57 18.28 -7.64
N LYS A 39 -1.89 18.30 -7.88
CA LYS A 39 -2.77 17.16 -7.59
C LYS A 39 -2.38 15.92 -8.39
N VAL A 40 -2.14 16.07 -9.69
CA VAL A 40 -1.69 14.96 -10.55
C VAL A 40 -0.38 14.38 -10.04
N ALA A 41 0.60 15.23 -9.69
CA ALA A 41 1.87 14.77 -9.14
C ALA A 41 1.70 14.03 -7.80
N TYR A 42 0.79 14.48 -6.93
CA TYR A 42 0.48 13.78 -5.68
C TYR A 42 -0.22 12.44 -5.93
N GLU A 43 -1.20 12.38 -6.85
CA GLU A 43 -1.90 11.15 -7.20
C GLU A 43 -0.96 10.11 -7.83
N GLU A 44 -0.07 10.55 -8.72
CA GLU A 44 0.97 9.69 -9.30
C GLU A 44 1.92 9.16 -8.22
N TYR A 45 2.35 10.03 -7.29
CA TYR A 45 3.20 9.63 -6.16
C TYR A 45 2.50 8.63 -5.22
N GLU A 46 1.24 8.84 -4.87
CA GLU A 46 0.47 7.90 -4.04
C GLU A 46 0.26 6.56 -4.75
N SER A 47 0.06 6.59 -6.07
CA SER A 47 -0.04 5.38 -6.90
C SER A 47 1.26 4.59 -6.91
N GLU A 48 2.40 5.26 -7.12
CA GLU A 48 3.72 4.63 -7.12
C GLU A 48 4.08 4.07 -5.72
N ALA A 49 3.83 4.84 -4.66
CA ALA A 49 4.04 4.39 -3.29
C ALA A 49 3.20 3.14 -2.96
N SER A 50 1.94 3.12 -3.41
CA SER A 50 1.05 1.97 -3.23
C SER A 50 1.54 0.74 -4.01
N ALA A 51 2.06 0.94 -5.22
CA ALA A 51 2.64 -0.13 -6.04
C ALA A 51 3.91 -0.72 -5.38
N LEU A 52 4.80 0.14 -4.88
CA LEU A 52 6.01 -0.29 -4.16
C LEU A 52 5.66 -1.03 -2.86
N TYR A 53 4.67 -0.54 -2.11
CA TYR A 53 4.20 -1.21 -0.91
C TYR A 53 3.67 -2.61 -1.22
N ARG A 54 2.82 -2.75 -2.24
CA ARG A 54 2.32 -4.06 -2.70
C ARG A 54 3.46 -4.99 -3.09
N GLN A 55 4.43 -4.50 -3.86
CA GLN A 55 5.59 -5.30 -4.27
C GLN A 55 6.43 -5.76 -3.06
N SER A 56 6.59 -4.90 -2.06
CA SER A 56 7.31 -5.25 -0.83
C SER A 56 6.60 -6.34 -0.03
N LEU A 57 5.27 -6.25 0.09
CA LEU A 57 4.46 -7.28 0.76
C LEU A 57 4.55 -8.62 0.04
N GLU A 58 4.49 -8.62 -1.30
CA GLU A 58 4.64 -9.85 -2.10
C GLU A 58 6.00 -10.53 -1.84
N LYS A 59 7.09 -9.76 -1.74
CA LYS A 59 8.42 -10.29 -1.39
C LYS A 59 8.49 -10.84 0.03
N VAL A 60 7.85 -10.17 0.99
CA VAL A 60 7.76 -10.65 2.38
C VAL A 60 7.01 -11.98 2.45
N VAL A 61 5.88 -12.10 1.75
CA VAL A 61 5.11 -13.35 1.68
C VAL A 61 5.95 -14.48 1.07
N GLN A 62 6.65 -14.21 -0.04
CA GLN A 62 7.55 -15.20 -0.65
C GLN A 62 8.67 -15.64 0.30
N GLY A 63 9.28 -14.68 1.02
CA GLY A 63 10.30 -14.95 2.03
C GLY A 63 9.78 -15.82 3.18
N LEU A 64 8.61 -15.49 3.72
CA LEU A 64 7.95 -16.29 4.77
C LEU A 64 7.63 -17.69 4.29
N GLN A 65 7.17 -17.84 3.04
CA GLN A 65 6.88 -19.14 2.47
C GLN A 65 8.13 -19.99 2.28
N ALA A 66 9.25 -19.38 1.88
CA ALA A 66 10.55 -20.06 1.80
C ALA A 66 11.06 -20.51 3.19
N VAL A 67 10.92 -19.66 4.21
CA VAL A 67 11.26 -20.01 5.60
C VAL A 67 10.38 -21.15 6.08
N TYR A 68 9.06 -21.07 5.87
CA TYR A 68 8.12 -22.12 6.24
C TYR A 68 8.48 -23.46 5.59
N ASN A 69 8.73 -23.48 4.28
CA ASN A 69 9.13 -24.70 3.57
C ASN A 69 10.44 -25.27 4.11
N THR A 70 11.39 -24.42 4.46
CA THR A 70 12.67 -24.84 5.06
C THR A 70 12.46 -25.46 6.44
N LEU A 71 11.63 -24.84 7.28
CA LEU A 71 11.30 -25.36 8.61
C LEU A 71 10.56 -26.69 8.52
N LEU A 72 9.60 -26.80 7.59
CA LEU A 72 8.86 -28.04 7.34
C LEU A 72 9.81 -29.16 6.90
N LEU A 73 10.68 -28.90 5.93
CA LEU A 73 11.67 -29.87 5.47
C LEU A 73 12.60 -30.31 6.61
N ASN A 74 13.08 -29.36 7.41
CA ASN A 74 13.92 -29.67 8.57
C ASN A 74 13.18 -30.49 9.63
N ALA A 75 11.88 -30.29 9.80
CA ALA A 75 11.05 -31.11 10.68
C ALA A 75 10.86 -32.53 10.12
N GLU A 76 10.59 -32.67 8.82
CA GLU A 76 10.49 -33.96 8.13
C GLU A 76 11.79 -34.77 8.19
N LEU A 77 12.94 -34.09 8.09
CA LEU A 77 14.26 -34.68 8.25
C LEU A 77 14.64 -34.98 9.72
N GLY A 78 13.76 -34.64 10.68
CA GLY A 78 13.99 -34.84 12.11
C GLY A 78 15.06 -33.92 12.71
N LEU A 79 15.49 -32.89 11.98
CA LEU A 79 16.47 -31.89 12.40
C LEU A 79 15.86 -30.82 13.33
N LEU A 80 14.53 -30.66 13.28
CA LEU A 80 13.76 -29.77 14.16
C LEU A 80 12.57 -30.51 14.76
N LYS A 81 12.27 -30.23 16.03
CA LYS A 81 11.03 -30.66 16.68
C LYS A 81 10.01 -29.54 16.55
N MET A 82 8.83 -29.85 16.01
CA MET A 82 7.73 -28.90 15.98
C MET A 82 7.31 -28.58 17.42
N PRO A 83 6.92 -27.33 17.73
CA PRO A 83 6.34 -27.00 19.02
C PRO A 83 5.08 -27.86 19.20
N THR A 84 5.12 -28.83 20.10
CA THR A 84 3.92 -29.55 20.52
C THR A 84 3.08 -28.58 21.33
N GLU A 85 1.86 -28.31 20.87
CA GLU A 85 0.85 -27.62 21.68
C GLU A 85 0.71 -28.38 23.01
N LYS A 86 1.21 -27.78 24.09
CA LYS A 86 0.79 -28.20 25.43
C LYS A 86 -0.64 -27.71 25.61
N ILE A 87 -1.60 -28.50 25.12
CA ILE A 87 -2.99 -28.36 25.54
C ILE A 87 -3.02 -28.84 26.99
N GLU A 88 -2.80 -27.93 27.92
CA GLU A 88 -3.19 -28.14 29.31
C GLU A 88 -4.71 -28.28 29.31
N ARG A 89 -5.19 -29.53 29.19
CA ARG A 89 -6.54 -29.85 29.64
C ARG A 89 -6.52 -29.64 31.14
N GLU A 90 -6.99 -28.47 31.59
CA GLU A 90 -7.56 -28.33 32.91
C GLU A 90 -8.67 -29.38 33.03
N GLU A 91 -8.36 -30.54 33.58
CA GLU A 91 -9.37 -31.48 34.02
C GLU A 91 -10.09 -30.82 35.20
N SER A 92 -11.21 -30.20 34.86
CA SER A 92 -12.31 -29.88 35.74
C SER A 92 -12.78 -31.16 36.45
N SER A 93 -12.21 -31.47 37.63
CA SER A 93 -12.79 -32.43 38.56
C SER A 93 -13.61 -31.68 39.61
N ASP A 94 -14.77 -31.17 39.21
CA ASP A 94 -15.84 -30.86 40.17
C ASP A 94 -16.69 -32.12 40.39
N GLY A 95 -16.63 -32.63 41.62
CA GLY A 95 -17.71 -33.34 42.32
C GLY A 95 -18.21 -34.68 41.78
N LYS A 96 -17.96 -35.77 42.53
CA LYS A 96 -18.90 -36.31 43.55
C LYS A 96 -18.62 -37.78 43.94
N ASN A 97 -18.55 -37.96 45.25
CA ASN A 97 -19.29 -38.93 46.08
C ASN A 97 -18.75 -40.34 46.45
N LYS A 98 -18.80 -40.54 47.79
CA LYS A 98 -19.13 -41.73 48.59
C LYS A 98 -18.02 -42.73 48.95
N ALA A 99 -17.65 -42.77 50.23
CA ALA A 99 -18.24 -43.69 51.22
C ALA A 99 -18.05 -43.13 52.63
#